data_AF-A0A0F6TDT2-F1
#
_entry.id   AF-A0A0F6TDT2-F1
#
_cell.length_a   1.000
_cell.length_b   1.000
_cell.length_c   1.000
_cell.angle_alpha   90.00
_cell.angle_beta   90.00
_cell.angle_gamma   90.00
#
_symmetry.space_group_name_H-M   'P 1'
#
loop_
_entity.id
_entity.type
_entity.pdbx_description
1 polymer ?
#
loop_
_entity_poly.entity_id
_entity_poly.type
_entity_poly.pdbx_seq_one_letter_code
_entity_poly.pdbx_strand_id
1 'polypeptide(L)'
;MVFSIGLYRVTETKAPAGHRVTAQPFYVALPLTDPTKLNEWLSTVHVYPKNNKAADDGKKTVNDTKSLIDGKVIKYQINQPLEQRAEGSQPRSR
;
A
#
# COMPACT_ATOMS: atom_id res chain seq x y z
N MET A 1 -8.71 24.89 -7.15
CA MET A 1 -8.78 24.80 -5.68
C MET A 1 -7.40 25.18 -5.14
N VAL A 2 -7.30 26.08 -4.16
CA VAL A 2 -6.01 26.55 -3.62
C VAL A 2 -5.94 26.12 -2.15
N PHE A 3 -4.86 25.45 -1.76
CA PHE A 3 -4.63 25.07 -0.37
C PHE A 3 -3.95 26.21 0.37
N SER A 4 -4.27 26.39 1.65
CA SER A 4 -3.57 27.33 2.52
C SER A 4 -2.16 26.81 2.85
N ILE A 5 -1.30 27.71 3.34
CA ILE A 5 0.03 27.31 3.80
C ILE A 5 -0.12 26.44 5.05
N GLY A 6 0.57 25.30 5.09
CA GLY A 6 0.50 24.41 6.24
C GLY A 6 1.11 23.02 6.03
N LEU A 7 1.06 22.22 7.10
CA LEU A 7 1.42 20.81 7.10
C LEU A 7 0.16 19.96 7.00
N TYR A 8 0.11 19.09 6.00
CA TYR A 8 -1.03 18.27 5.68
C TYR A 8 -0.72 16.80 5.92
N ARG A 9 -1.64 16.09 6.58
CA ARG A 9 -1.59 14.63 6.70
C ARG A 9 -2.36 14.01 5.53
N VAL A 10 -1.66 13.34 4.64
CA VAL A 10 -2.25 12.61 3.52
C VAL A 10 -2.56 11.18 3.99
N THR A 11 -3.80 10.77 3.81
CA THR A 11 -4.27 9.41 4.16
C THR A 11 -5.05 8.86 2.98
N GLU A 12 -4.63 7.71 2.47
CA GLU A 12 -5.41 6.97 1.49
C GLU A 12 -6.64 6.37 2.20
N THR A 13 -7.85 6.76 1.80
CA THR A 13 -9.08 6.33 2.48
C THR A 13 -9.80 5.21 1.75
N LYS A 14 -9.54 5.05 0.44
CA LYS A 14 -10.18 4.05 -0.43
C LYS A 14 -9.23 3.70 -1.57
N ALA A 15 -9.22 2.41 -1.94
CA ALA A 15 -8.54 1.91 -3.12
C ALA A 15 -9.56 1.40 -4.14
N PRO A 16 -9.26 1.46 -5.46
CA PRO A 16 -10.10 0.86 -6.48
C PRO A 16 -10.09 -0.67 -6.38
N ALA A 17 -11.04 -1.34 -7.05
CA ALA A 17 -11.09 -2.79 -7.10
C ALA A 17 -9.75 -3.39 -7.57
N GLY A 18 -9.33 -4.49 -6.92
CA GLY A 18 -8.05 -5.15 -7.21
C GLY A 18 -6.81 -4.49 -6.59
N HIS A 19 -6.96 -3.40 -5.84
CA HIS A 19 -5.89 -2.75 -5.08
C HIS A 19 -6.26 -2.60 -3.61
N ARG A 20 -5.26 -2.41 -2.77
CA ARG A 20 -5.43 -2.22 -1.33
C ARG A 20 -4.97 -0.83 -0.92
N VAL A 21 -5.62 -0.31 0.12
CA VAL A 21 -5.14 0.85 0.87
C VAL A 21 -3.94 0.40 1.69
N THR A 22 -2.73 0.61 1.17
CA THR A 22 -1.49 0.22 1.85
C THR A 22 -0.52 1.37 2.05
N ALA A 23 -0.79 2.53 1.46
CA ALA A 23 0.01 3.72 1.74
C ALA A 23 -0.13 4.10 3.21
N GLN A 24 0.98 4.05 3.96
CA GLN A 24 1.01 4.59 5.31
C GLN A 24 0.72 6.09 5.27
N PRO A 25 -0.05 6.65 6.22
CA PRO A 25 -0.25 8.09 6.29
C PRO A 25 1.09 8.82 6.35
N PHE A 26 1.20 9.91 5.61
CA PHE A 26 2.43 10.71 5.54
C PHE A 26 2.09 12.21 5.57
N TYR A 27 3.11 13.03 5.79
CA TYR A 27 2.96 14.48 5.89
C TYR A 27 3.56 15.20 4.68
N VAL A 28 2.91 16.27 4.26
CA VAL A 28 3.34 17.15 3.15
C VAL A 28 3.21 18.60 3.59
N ALA A 29 4.28 19.38 3.42
CA ALA A 29 4.24 20.82 3.62
C ALA A 29 3.84 21.52 2.31
N LEU A 30 2.98 22.54 2.40
CA LEU A 30 2.70 23.45 1.31
C LEU A 30 2.97 24.90 1.75
N PRO A 31 3.82 25.65 1.04
CA PRO A 31 4.78 25.16 0.03
C PRO A 31 5.91 24.32 0.67
N LEU A 32 6.74 23.71 -0.17
CA LEU A 32 8.04 23.12 0.21
C LEU A 32 9.16 23.67 -0.69
N THR A 33 10.42 23.55 -0.28
CA THR A 33 11.56 24.09 -1.06
C THR A 33 11.64 23.41 -2.44
N ASP A 34 11.73 24.20 -3.52
CA ASP A 34 11.88 23.62 -4.86
C ASP A 34 13.19 22.79 -4.94
N PRO A 35 13.13 21.51 -5.35
CA PRO A 35 14.28 20.62 -5.33
C PRO A 35 15.34 20.94 -6.39
N THR A 36 14.99 21.76 -7.40
CA THR A 36 15.89 22.18 -8.49
C THR A 36 16.38 23.60 -8.31
N LYS A 37 15.51 24.49 -7.83
CA LYS A 37 15.80 25.89 -7.56
C LYS A 37 15.68 26.16 -6.08
N LEU A 38 16.75 25.87 -5.34
CA LEU A 38 16.75 25.83 -3.88
C LEU A 38 16.41 27.17 -3.18
N ASN A 39 16.27 28.26 -3.93
CA ASN A 39 15.85 29.58 -3.49
C ASN A 39 14.37 29.91 -3.81
N GLU A 40 13.61 28.97 -4.37
CA GLU A 40 12.19 29.12 -4.72
C GLU A 40 11.30 28.19 -3.87
N TRP A 41 10.02 28.56 -3.72
CA TRP A 41 8.99 27.76 -3.08
C TRP A 41 8.16 27.00 -4.13
N LEU A 42 8.04 25.68 -3.96
CA LEU A 42 7.15 24.83 -4.75
C LEU A 42 5.76 24.78 -4.11
N SER A 43 4.82 25.50 -4.71
CA SER A 43 3.41 25.53 -4.27
C SER A 43 2.58 24.39 -4.86
N THR A 44 2.99 23.85 -6.01
CA THR A 44 2.33 22.71 -6.66
C THR A 44 3.16 21.45 -6.37
N VAL A 45 2.82 20.79 -5.27
CA VAL A 45 3.55 19.61 -4.80
C VAL A 45 2.99 18.34 -5.41
N HIS A 46 3.86 17.50 -5.96
CA HIS A 46 3.53 16.15 -6.45
C HIS A 46 4.09 15.09 -5.50
N VAL A 47 3.26 14.11 -5.15
CA VAL A 47 3.63 12.99 -4.26
C VAL A 47 3.28 11.65 -4.90
N TYR A 48 4.05 10.62 -4.58
CA TYR A 48 3.95 9.28 -5.20
C TYR A 48 3.84 8.19 -4.12
N PRO A 49 2.71 8.09 -3.41
CA PRO A 49 2.48 7.01 -2.45
C PRO A 49 2.45 5.65 -3.16
N LYS A 50 3.04 4.62 -2.53
CA LYS A 50 3.04 3.25 -3.07
C LYS A 50 1.84 2.47 -2.52
N ASN A 51 1.21 1.67 -3.38
CA ASN A 51 0.15 0.73 -3.02
C ASN A 51 0.49 -0.72 -3.43
N ASN A 52 -0.27 -1.69 -2.91
CA ASN A 52 -0.12 -3.11 -3.26
C ASN A 52 -1.36 -3.59 -4.05
N LYS A 53 -1.15 -4.55 -4.98
CA LYS A 53 -2.25 -5.21 -5.69
C LYS A 53 -2.86 -6.30 -4.81
N ALA A 54 -4.18 -6.42 -4.84
CA ALA A 54 -4.88 -7.46 -4.07
C ALA A 54 -4.58 -8.88 -4.58
N ALA A 55 -4.18 -9.05 -5.85
CA ALA A 55 -3.77 -10.34 -6.39
C ALA A 55 -2.50 -10.90 -5.72
N ASP A 56 -1.72 -10.05 -5.07
CA ASP A 56 -0.54 -10.46 -4.31
C ASP A 56 -0.94 -11.05 -2.94
N ASP A 57 -2.19 -10.90 -2.50
CA ASP A 57 -2.69 -11.43 -1.22
C ASP A 57 -2.75 -12.96 -1.22
N GLY A 58 -2.64 -13.59 -2.38
CA GLY A 58 -2.45 -15.02 -2.51
C GLY A 58 -3.29 -15.69 -3.57
N LYS A 59 -2.92 -16.94 -3.85
CA LYS A 59 -3.47 -17.75 -4.92
C LYS A 59 -4.16 -18.98 -4.35
N LYS A 60 -5.44 -19.13 -4.67
CA LYS A 60 -6.19 -20.38 -4.47
C LYS A 60 -6.01 -21.28 -5.69
N THR A 61 -5.69 -22.55 -5.46
CA THR A 61 -5.68 -23.60 -6.48
C THR A 61 -6.54 -24.78 -6.04
N VAL A 62 -7.02 -25.54 -7.01
CA VAL A 62 -7.79 -26.77 -6.79
C VAL A 62 -7.06 -27.91 -7.46
N ASN A 63 -7.05 -29.08 -6.82
CA ASN A 63 -6.63 -30.32 -7.43
C ASN A 63 -7.78 -31.35 -7.32
N ASP A 64 -8.46 -31.54 -8.43
CA ASP A 64 -9.63 -32.41 -8.63
C ASP A 64 -9.35 -33.56 -9.60
N THR A 65 -8.10 -33.72 -10.06
CA THR A 65 -7.69 -34.74 -11.06
C THR A 65 -8.06 -36.18 -10.68
N LYS A 66 -8.25 -36.48 -9.39
CA LYS A 66 -8.65 -37.80 -8.86
C LYS A 66 -10.09 -37.86 -8.33
N SER A 67 -10.85 -36.78 -8.51
CA SER A 67 -12.19 -36.57 -7.95
C SER A 67 -13.23 -36.49 -9.07
N LEU A 68 -13.17 -37.45 -10.00
CA LEU A 68 -13.98 -37.50 -11.23
C LEU A 68 -15.39 -38.07 -11.02
N ILE A 69 -15.71 -38.49 -9.79
CA ILE A 69 -16.98 -39.13 -9.43
C ILE A 69 -17.52 -38.44 -8.18
N ASP A 70 -18.84 -38.28 -8.13
CA ASP A 70 -19.52 -37.65 -7.01
C ASP A 70 -19.21 -38.36 -5.67
N GLY A 71 -19.08 -37.56 -4.60
CA GLY A 71 -18.70 -38.04 -3.26
C GLY A 71 -17.20 -38.24 -3.00
N LYS A 72 -16.30 -37.95 -3.95
CA LYS A 72 -14.85 -37.93 -3.70
C LYS A 72 -14.39 -36.60 -3.10
N VAL A 73 -13.42 -36.67 -2.18
CA VAL A 73 -12.83 -35.48 -1.54
C VAL A 73 -12.06 -34.64 -2.56
N ILE A 74 -12.29 -33.33 -2.59
CA ILE A 74 -11.54 -32.37 -3.41
C ILE A 74 -10.55 -31.62 -2.51
N LYS A 75 -9.32 -31.42 -2.99
CA LYS A 75 -8.30 -30.67 -2.27
C LYS A 75 -8.18 -29.25 -2.81
N TYR A 76 -8.24 -28.28 -1.90
CA TYR A 76 -7.95 -26.88 -2.17
C TYR A 76 -6.67 -26.46 -1.45
N GLN A 77 -5.88 -25.62 -2.10
CA GLN A 77 -4.69 -25.03 -1.52
C GLN A 77 -4.77 -23.51 -1.66
N ILE A 78 -4.39 -22.79 -0.60
CA ILE A 78 -4.30 -21.33 -0.59
C ILE A 78 -2.88 -20.97 -0.19
N ASN A 79 -2.15 -20.32 -1.09
CA ASN A 79 -0.82 -19.79 -0.82
C ASN A 79 -0.93 -18.27 -0.71
N GLN A 80 -0.61 -17.71 0.45
CA GLN A 80 -0.62 -16.26 0.68
C GLN A 80 0.76 -15.84 1.22
N PRO A 81 1.39 -14.79 0.66
CA PRO A 81 2.57 -14.19 1.30
C PRO A 81 2.16 -13.59 2.65
N LEU A 82 3.02 -13.74 3.64
CA LEU A 82 2.82 -13.09 4.93
C LEU A 82 3.22 -11.62 4.80
N GLU A 83 2.36 -10.74 5.32
CA GLU A 83 2.68 -9.32 5.41
C GLU A 83 3.86 -9.13 6.35
N GLN A 84 4.92 -8.47 5.87
CA GLN A 84 6.03 -8.09 6.72
C GLN A 84 5.56 -6.93 7.61
N ARG A 85 5.36 -7.20 8.91
CA ARG A 85 5.11 -6.14 9.89
C ARG A 85 6.33 -5.23 9.89
N ALA A 86 6.14 -3.92 9.70
CA ALA A 86 7.22 -2.97 9.93
C ALA A 86 7.76 -3.20 11.34
N GLU A 87 9.05 -3.52 11.47
CA GLU A 87 9.71 -3.55 12.76
C GLU A 87 9.53 -2.16 13.38
N GLY A 88 8.78 -2.11 14.49
CA GLY A 88 8.71 -0.91 15.30
C GLY A 88 10.14 -0.52 15.65
N SER A 89 10.54 0.68 15.23
CA SER A 89 11.87 1.22 15.46
C SER A 89 12.22 1.04 16.93
N GLN A 90 13.09 0.09 17.25
CA GLN A 90 13.63 -0.04 18.61
C GLN A 90 14.32 1.30 18.93
N PRO A 91 13.97 1.97 20.04
CA PRO A 91 14.64 3.21 20.40
C PRO A 91 16.12 2.88 20.59
N ARG A 92 17.00 3.51 19.80
CA ARG A 92 18.44 3.43 20.06
C ARG A 92 18.65 3.97 21.47
N SER A 93 19.09 3.13 22.40
CA SER A 93 19.51 3.61 23.70
C SER A 93 20.70 4.53 23.48
N ARG A 94 20.63 5.67 24.16
CA ARG A 94 21.64 6.72 24.13
C ARG A 94 22.97 6.24 24.72
#